data_AF-A0A2D5IZD0-F1
#
_entry.id   AF-A0A2D5IZD0-F1
#
_cell.length_a   1.000
_cell.length_b   1.000
_cell.length_c   1.000
_cell.angle_alpha   90.00
_cell.angle_beta   90.00
_cell.angle_gamma   90.00
#
_symmetry.space_group_name_H-M   'P 1'
#
loop_
_entity.id
_entity.type
_entity.pdbx_description
1 polymer ?
#
loop_
_entity_poly.entity_id
_entity_poly.type
_entity_poly.pdbx_seq_one_letter_code
_entity_poly.pdbx_strand_id
1 'polypeptide(L)'
;MSTAHHSISRWKHRHGIVVWIGIALNLVFAIPLLVAPLWLMGVLGLPLSTAILWPRFAGGLLIILSVFYIPMTVDLDRFRIFAWLAILPSRSFGAVFFLGAILLNGEPPVYFIAVLIDGGIAIASLFCLIRVSTLEQGVAEGRVT
;
A
#
# COMPACT_ATOMS: atom_id res chain seq x y z
N MET A 1 -3.65 -4.04 32.91
CA MET A 1 -3.99 -4.23 31.49
C MET A 1 -3.51 -5.61 31.09
N SER A 2 -4.37 -6.44 30.52
CA SER A 2 -4.03 -7.83 30.22
C SER A 2 -3.03 -7.96 29.06
N THR A 3 -2.40 -9.13 28.96
CA THR A 3 -1.45 -9.48 27.89
C THR A 3 -2.10 -9.37 26.50
N ALA A 4 -3.41 -9.63 26.40
CA ALA A 4 -4.19 -9.49 25.16
C ALA A 4 -4.22 -8.05 24.64
N HIS A 5 -4.53 -7.06 25.49
CA HIS A 5 -4.55 -5.64 25.09
C HIS A 5 -3.19 -5.15 24.59
N HIS A 6 -2.11 -5.58 25.25
CA HIS A 6 -0.75 -5.26 24.83
C HIS A 6 -0.38 -5.92 23.49
N SER A 7 -0.89 -7.13 23.22
CA SER A 7 -0.73 -7.80 21.93
C SER A 7 -1.46 -7.04 20.81
N ILE A 8 -2.72 -6.64 21.03
CA ILE A 8 -3.53 -5.88 20.06
C ILE A 8 -2.83 -4.57 19.70
N SER A 9 -2.40 -3.79 20.71
CA SER A 9 -1.69 -2.52 20.48
C SER A 9 -0.42 -2.71 19.62
N ARG A 10 0.36 -3.77 19.88
CA ARG A 10 1.55 -4.09 19.07
C ARG A 10 1.21 -4.40 17.61
N TRP A 11 0.14 -5.14 17.36
CA TRP A 11 -0.28 -5.44 15.98
C TRP A 11 -0.84 -4.22 15.24
N LYS A 12 -1.57 -3.34 15.94
CA LYS A 12 -2.00 -2.04 15.40
C LYS A 12 -0.81 -1.17 15.01
N HIS A 13 0.21 -1.12 15.87
CA HIS A 13 1.44 -0.39 15.57
C HIS A 13 2.20 -0.97 14.37
N ARG A 14 2.34 -2.30 14.29
CA ARG A 14 2.95 -2.99 13.13
C ARG A 14 2.22 -2.69 11.83
N HIS A 15 0.89 -2.73 11.84
CA HIS A 15 0.08 -2.32 10.69
C HIS A 15 0.41 -0.88 10.27
N GLY A 16 0.46 0.06 11.23
CA GLY A 16 0.86 1.44 10.96
C GLY A 16 2.24 1.55 10.29
N ILE A 17 3.25 0.83 10.80
CA ILE A 17 4.60 0.80 10.19
C ILE A 17 4.55 0.30 8.74
N VAL A 18 3.85 -0.80 8.48
CA VAL A 18 3.73 -1.37 7.12
C VAL A 18 3.11 -0.36 6.16
N VAL A 19 2.05 0.32 6.59
CA VAL A 19 1.38 1.34 5.77
C VAL A 19 2.30 2.54 5.52
N TRP A 20 3.05 3.00 6.52
CA TRP A 20 4.04 4.07 6.37
C TRP A 20 5.18 3.72 5.42
N ILE A 21 5.66 2.48 5.44
CA ILE A 21 6.63 1.99 4.46
C ILE A 21 6.01 2.05 3.05
N GLY A 22 4.76 1.61 2.89
CA GLY A 22 4.04 1.71 1.63
C GLY A 22 3.83 3.15 1.15
N ILE A 23 3.58 4.10 2.06
CA ILE A 23 3.51 5.54 1.75
C ILE A 23 4.87 6.04 1.27
N ALA A 24 5.94 5.72 1.98
CA ALA A 24 7.29 6.15 1.61
C ALA A 24 7.68 5.62 0.23
N LEU A 25 7.41 4.34 -0.05
CA LEU A 25 7.64 3.74 -1.37
C LEU A 25 6.83 4.44 -2.46
N ASN A 26 5.55 4.73 -2.24
CA ASN A 26 4.75 5.51 -3.19
C ASN A 26 5.39 6.87 -3.48
N LEU A 27 5.85 7.59 -2.45
CA LEU A 27 6.47 8.91 -2.61
C LEU A 27 7.80 8.85 -3.36
N VAL A 28 8.60 7.79 -3.18
CA VAL A 28 9.86 7.56 -3.90
C VAL A 28 9.62 7.48 -5.42
N PHE A 29 8.49 6.94 -5.87
CA PHE A 29 8.12 6.94 -7.30
C PHE A 29 7.37 8.21 -7.70
N ALA A 30 6.45 8.66 -6.87
CA ALA A 30 5.54 9.76 -7.18
C ALA A 30 6.25 11.09 -7.37
N ILE A 31 7.21 11.40 -6.50
CA ILE A 31 7.94 12.68 -6.54
C ILE A 31 8.74 12.78 -7.86
N PRO A 32 9.59 11.80 -8.24
CA PRO A 32 10.29 11.84 -9.52
C PRO A 32 9.34 11.83 -10.72
N LEU A 33 8.23 11.07 -10.68
CA LEU A 33 7.23 11.08 -11.76
C LEU A 33 6.65 12.48 -12.00
N LEU A 34 6.45 13.26 -10.94
CA LEU A 34 5.92 14.63 -11.04
C LEU A 34 6.96 15.61 -11.55
N VAL A 35 8.15 15.64 -10.95
CA VAL A 35 9.16 16.69 -11.22
C VAL A 35 10.07 16.35 -12.40
N ALA A 36 10.44 15.08 -12.56
CA ALA A 36 11.43 14.61 -13.53
C ALA A 36 11.06 13.22 -14.12
N PRO A 37 9.90 13.09 -14.81
CA PRO A 37 9.41 11.81 -15.31
C PRO A 37 10.38 11.12 -16.28
N LEU A 38 10.99 11.88 -17.19
CA LEU A 38 11.94 11.34 -18.17
C LEU A 38 13.19 10.75 -17.51
N TRP A 39 13.65 11.35 -16.41
CA TRP A 39 14.78 10.83 -15.65
C TRP A 39 14.43 9.47 -15.03
N LEU A 40 13.28 9.37 -14.36
CA LEU A 40 12.85 8.11 -13.74
C LEU A 40 12.62 7.03 -14.80
N MET A 41 11.97 7.37 -15.92
CA MET A 41 11.76 6.44 -17.03
C MET A 41 13.09 5.94 -17.59
N GLY A 42 14.09 6.82 -17.74
CA GLY A 42 15.44 6.43 -18.14
C GLY A 42 16.12 5.49 -17.15
N VAL A 43 16.00 5.75 -15.84
CA VAL A 43 16.50 4.85 -14.77
C VAL A 43 15.84 3.48 -14.83
N LEU A 44 14.54 3.43 -15.11
CA LEU A 44 13.77 2.19 -15.23
C LEU A 44 13.94 1.49 -16.59
N GLY A 45 14.71 2.06 -17.53
CA GLY A 45 14.88 1.52 -18.87
C GLY A 45 13.60 1.55 -19.71
N LEU A 46 12.65 2.42 -19.37
CA LEU A 46 11.39 2.58 -20.09
C LEU A 46 11.54 3.50 -21.31
N PRO A 47 10.75 3.30 -22.38
CA PRO A 47 10.76 4.19 -23.53
C PRO A 47 10.47 5.64 -23.11
N LEU A 48 11.35 6.55 -23.53
CA LEU A 48 11.17 7.98 -23.28
C LEU A 48 10.09 8.51 -24.24
N SER A 49 8.97 8.96 -23.67
CA SER A 49 7.87 9.56 -24.42
C SER A 49 7.85 11.07 -24.24
N THR A 50 7.55 11.81 -25.31
CA THR A 50 7.29 13.26 -25.23
C THR A 50 6.00 13.58 -24.48
N ALA A 51 5.07 12.61 -24.37
CA ALA A 51 3.82 12.73 -23.64
C ALA A 51 4.00 12.50 -22.12
N ILE A 52 4.66 13.45 -21.45
CA ILE A 52 4.97 13.38 -20.00
C ILE A 52 3.75 13.54 -19.09
N LEU A 53 2.57 13.85 -19.62
CA LEU A 53 1.35 14.09 -18.86
C LEU A 53 0.92 12.85 -18.06
N TRP A 54 0.93 11.66 -18.67
CA TRP A 54 0.47 10.43 -18.02
C TRP A 54 1.38 9.97 -16.87
N PRO A 55 2.72 9.93 -17.01
CA PRO A 55 3.61 9.67 -15.88
C PRO A 55 3.40 10.63 -14.71
N ARG A 56 3.25 11.93 -14.99
CA ARG A 56 2.99 12.96 -13.96
C ARG A 56 1.65 12.74 -13.29
N PHE A 57 0.62 12.40 -14.06
CA PHE A 57 -0.70 12.09 -13.53
C PHE A 57 -0.67 10.87 -12.60
N ALA A 58 0.01 9.79 -13.01
CA ALA A 58 0.23 8.61 -12.16
C ALA A 58 0.96 8.97 -10.85
N GLY A 59 2.00 9.81 -10.92
CA GLY A 59 2.67 10.34 -9.74
C GLY A 59 1.73 11.11 -8.81
N GLY A 60 0.90 11.99 -9.36
CA GLY A 60 -0.12 12.72 -8.60
C GLY A 60 -1.11 11.80 -7.89
N LEU A 61 -1.59 10.75 -8.57
CA LEU A 61 -2.48 9.75 -7.97
C LEU A 61 -1.83 9.01 -6.80
N LEU A 62 -0.56 8.63 -6.92
CA LEU A 62 0.18 7.98 -5.82
C LEU A 62 0.31 8.88 -4.59
N ILE A 63 0.48 10.20 -4.78
CA ILE A 63 0.47 11.15 -3.66
C ILE A 63 -0.91 11.20 -3.01
N ILE A 64 -1.98 11.33 -3.80
CA ILE A 64 -3.36 11.38 -3.27
C ILE A 64 -3.69 10.11 -2.47
N LEU A 65 -3.38 8.94 -3.02
CA LEU A 65 -3.56 7.66 -2.32
C LEU A 65 -2.78 7.62 -1.01
N SER A 66 -1.54 8.11 -1.02
CA SER A 66 -0.70 8.16 0.18
C SER A 66 -1.33 9.01 1.28
N VAL A 67 -1.93 10.15 0.94
CA VAL A 67 -2.67 10.99 1.90
C VAL A 67 -3.87 10.23 2.49
N PHE A 68 -4.62 9.51 1.67
CA PHE A 68 -5.76 8.72 2.14
C PHE A 68 -5.39 7.50 3.00
N TYR A 69 -4.14 7.05 2.94
CA TYR A 69 -3.64 5.99 3.82
C TYR A 69 -3.21 6.49 5.21
N ILE A 70 -3.03 7.78 5.42
CA ILE A 70 -2.55 8.32 6.72
C ILE A 70 -3.55 8.08 7.87
N PRO A 71 -4.86 8.37 7.74
CA PRO A 71 -5.79 8.32 8.88
C PRO A 71 -5.82 6.97 9.63
N MET A 72 -5.79 5.86 8.89
CA MET A 72 -5.76 4.49 9.42
C MET A 72 -4.46 4.13 10.16
N THR A 73 -3.38 4.90 9.98
CA THR A 73 -2.13 4.72 10.76
C THR A 73 -2.16 5.42 12.11
N VAL A 74 -2.97 6.48 12.22
CA VAL A 74 -3.11 7.27 13.45
C VAL A 74 -4.11 6.61 14.40
N ASP A 75 -5.27 6.19 13.87
CA ASP A 75 -6.32 5.52 14.63
C ASP A 75 -6.96 4.42 13.78
N LEU A 76 -6.46 3.19 13.96
CA LEU A 76 -6.95 2.03 13.21
C LEU A 76 -8.38 1.64 13.56
N ASP A 77 -8.83 1.93 14.78
CA ASP A 77 -10.18 1.55 15.22
C ASP A 77 -11.22 2.46 14.60
N ARG A 78 -10.95 3.77 14.62
CA ARG A 78 -11.83 4.76 14.00
C ARG A 78 -11.86 4.65 12.49
N PHE A 79 -10.71 4.40 11.85
CA PHE A 79 -10.59 4.40 10.38
C PHE A 79 -10.45 2.99 9.79
N ARG A 80 -11.04 1.98 10.44
CA ARG A 80 -10.94 0.57 10.02
C ARG A 80 -11.41 0.32 8.59
N ILE A 81 -12.45 1.02 8.14
CA ILE A 81 -12.94 0.91 6.76
C ILE A 81 -11.87 1.38 5.77
N PHE A 82 -11.16 2.47 6.07
CA PHE A 82 -10.04 2.93 5.24
C PHE A 82 -8.91 1.90 5.20
N ALA A 83 -8.68 1.18 6.31
CA ALA A 83 -7.70 0.11 6.33
C ALA A 83 -8.04 -1.05 5.39
N TRP A 84 -9.31 -1.45 5.35
CA TRP A 84 -9.78 -2.43 4.38
C TRP A 84 -9.69 -1.91 2.96
N LEU A 85 -10.18 -0.69 2.68
CA LEU A 85 -10.17 -0.09 1.34
C LEU A 85 -8.76 0.11 0.78
N ALA A 86 -7.79 0.43 1.65
CA ALA A 86 -6.38 0.55 1.28
C ALA A 86 -5.79 -0.77 0.79
N ILE A 87 -6.27 -1.91 1.30
CA ILE A 87 -5.85 -3.24 0.87
C ILE A 87 -6.68 -3.66 -0.36
N LEU A 88 -8.00 -3.76 -0.17
CA LEU A 88 -9.00 -4.15 -1.17
C LEU A 88 -10.06 -3.03 -1.27
N PRO A 89 -10.15 -2.30 -2.38
CA PRO A 89 -9.54 -2.62 -3.66
C PRO A 89 -8.17 -1.99 -3.92
N SER A 90 -7.72 -1.00 -3.13
CA SER A 90 -6.71 -0.05 -3.60
C SER A 90 -5.37 -0.69 -4.01
N ARG A 91 -4.63 -1.30 -3.08
CA ARG A 91 -3.33 -1.90 -3.39
C ARG A 91 -3.43 -3.21 -4.17
N SER A 92 -4.45 -4.02 -3.91
CA SER A 92 -4.69 -5.24 -4.68
C SER A 92 -4.96 -4.94 -6.15
N PHE A 93 -5.71 -3.88 -6.45
CA PHE A 93 -6.01 -3.49 -7.82
C PHE A 93 -4.76 -3.01 -8.54
N GLY A 94 -3.91 -2.20 -7.88
CA GLY A 94 -2.61 -1.81 -8.44
C GLY A 94 -1.76 -3.01 -8.82
N ALA A 95 -1.61 -3.97 -7.90
CA ALA A 95 -0.84 -5.19 -8.15
C ALA A 95 -1.41 -6.04 -9.30
N VAL A 96 -2.73 -6.25 -9.33
CA VAL A 96 -3.39 -7.01 -10.40
C VAL A 96 -3.31 -6.28 -11.74
N PHE A 97 -3.45 -4.95 -11.75
CA PHE A 97 -3.36 -4.12 -12.94
C PHE A 97 -1.97 -4.24 -13.59
N PHE A 98 -0.90 -4.03 -12.83
CA PHE A 98 0.47 -4.14 -13.35
C PHE A 98 0.82 -5.59 -13.74
N LEU A 99 0.36 -6.58 -12.97
CA LEU A 99 0.58 -7.98 -13.32
C LEU A 99 -0.13 -8.35 -14.62
N GLY A 100 -1.38 -7.95 -14.79
CA GLY A 100 -2.14 -8.15 -16.02
C GLY A 100 -1.52 -7.42 -17.20
N ALA A 101 -1.01 -6.21 -17.00
CA ALA A 101 -0.31 -5.46 -18.05
C ALA A 101 0.94 -6.21 -18.55
N ILE A 102 1.73 -6.81 -17.65
CA ILE A 102 2.90 -7.61 -18.01
C ILE A 102 2.48 -8.90 -18.74
N LEU A 103 1.55 -9.66 -18.14
CA LEU A 103 1.22 -11.01 -18.61
C LEU A 103 0.33 -11.03 -19.86
N LEU A 104 -0.57 -10.06 -20.01
CA LEU A 104 -1.59 -10.03 -21.06
C LEU A 104 -1.25 -9.05 -22.19
N ASN A 105 -0.61 -7.92 -21.86
CA ASN A 105 -0.30 -6.88 -22.85
C ASN A 105 1.19 -6.85 -23.26
N GLY A 106 2.04 -7.67 -22.64
CA GLY A 106 3.47 -7.74 -22.96
C GLY A 106 4.26 -6.49 -22.53
N GLU A 107 3.78 -5.77 -21.53
CA GLU A 107 4.48 -4.59 -21.00
C GLU A 107 5.84 -4.95 -20.39
N PRO A 108 6.80 -4.02 -20.36
CA PRO A 108 8.14 -4.22 -19.80
C PRO A 108 8.14 -4.89 -18.41
N PRO A 109 8.99 -5.91 -18.19
CA PRO A 109 9.06 -6.62 -16.90
C PRO A 109 9.40 -5.75 -15.69
N VAL A 110 9.98 -4.55 -15.90
CA VAL A 110 10.29 -3.61 -14.82
C VAL A 110 9.06 -3.19 -14.01
N TYR A 111 7.85 -3.22 -14.60
CA TYR A 111 6.61 -2.96 -13.87
C TYR A 111 6.30 -4.00 -12.79
N PHE A 112 6.99 -5.14 -12.77
CA PHE A 112 6.86 -6.14 -11.72
C PHE A 112 7.28 -5.59 -10.35
N ILE A 113 8.14 -4.56 -10.31
CA ILE A 113 8.47 -3.84 -9.07
C ILE A 113 7.21 -3.27 -8.42
N ALA A 114 6.30 -2.69 -9.20
CA ALA A 114 5.03 -2.17 -8.69
C ALA A 114 4.14 -3.30 -8.13
N VAL A 115 4.12 -4.46 -8.80
CA VAL A 115 3.40 -5.66 -8.33
C VAL A 115 3.94 -6.12 -6.98
N LEU A 116 5.26 -6.20 -6.83
CA LEU A 116 5.90 -6.63 -5.59
C LEU A 116 5.66 -5.64 -4.45
N ILE A 117 5.72 -4.33 -4.73
CA ILE A 117 5.48 -3.29 -3.71
C ILE A 117 4.02 -3.30 -3.28
N ASP A 118 3.07 -3.15 -4.22
CA ASP A 118 1.65 -3.07 -3.86
C ASP A 118 1.13 -4.39 -3.30
N GLY A 119 1.49 -5.51 -3.92
CA GLY A 119 1.13 -6.84 -3.44
C GLY A 119 1.74 -7.15 -2.07
N GLY A 120 3.03 -6.87 -1.88
CA GLY A 120 3.72 -7.09 -0.61
C GLY A 120 3.14 -6.26 0.53
N ILE A 121 2.91 -4.97 0.32
CA ILE A 121 2.30 -4.10 1.33
C ILE A 121 0.85 -4.51 1.59
N ALA A 122 0.07 -4.89 0.56
CA ALA A 122 -1.30 -5.37 0.73
C ALA A 122 -1.35 -6.65 1.58
N ILE A 123 -0.53 -7.64 1.27
CA ILE A 123 -0.47 -8.91 2.01
C ILE A 123 -0.04 -8.68 3.46
N ALA A 124 1.02 -7.88 3.69
CA ALA A 124 1.51 -7.60 5.04
C ALA A 124 0.48 -6.82 5.87
N SER A 125 -0.18 -5.83 5.28
CA SER A 125 -1.24 -5.05 5.94
C SER A 125 -2.45 -5.93 6.25
N LEU A 126 -2.88 -6.78 5.31
CA LEU A 126 -3.97 -7.73 5.49
C LEU A 126 -3.68 -8.71 6.62
N PHE A 127 -2.47 -9.27 6.65
CA PHE A 127 -2.05 -10.16 7.73
C PHE A 127 -2.15 -9.47 9.08
N CYS A 128 -1.64 -8.23 9.22
CA CYS A 128 -1.77 -7.49 10.47
C CYS A 128 -3.23 -7.22 10.84
N LEU A 129 -4.07 -6.85 9.88
CA LEU A 129 -5.47 -6.52 10.11
C LEU A 129 -6.31 -7.75 10.53
N ILE A 130 -6.06 -8.91 9.91
CA ILE A 130 -6.64 -10.20 10.33
C ILE A 130 -6.22 -10.52 11.77
N ARG A 131 -4.93 -10.40 12.10
CA ARG A 131 -4.43 -10.66 13.46
C ARG A 131 -5.06 -9.74 14.51
N VAL A 132 -5.22 -8.45 14.21
CA VAL A 132 -5.93 -7.51 15.10
C VAL A 132 -7.39 -7.97 15.30
N SER A 133 -8.09 -8.28 14.20
CA SER A 133 -9.50 -8.64 14.23
C SER A 133 -9.75 -9.95 15.02
N THR A 134 -8.90 -10.96 14.82
CA THR A 134 -8.98 -12.24 15.56
C THR A 134 -8.72 -12.05 17.05
N LEU A 135 -7.76 -11.21 17.43
CA LEU A 135 -7.47 -10.95 18.85
C LEU A 135 -8.63 -10.20 19.53
N GLU A 136 -9.22 -9.22 18.84
CA GLU A 136 -10.37 -8.46 19.36
C GLU A 136 -11.61 -9.35 19.54
N GLN A 137 -11.89 -10.25 18.59
CA GLN A 137 -12.95 -11.26 18.73
C GLN A 137 -12.69 -12.19 19.91
N GLY A 138 -11.45 -12.67 20.07
CA GLY A 138 -11.07 -13.53 21.18
C GLY A 138 -11.26 -12.88 22.56
N VAL A 139 -11.02 -11.57 22.68
CA VAL A 139 -11.32 -10.81 23.90
C VAL A 139 -12.82 -10.65 24.10
N ALA A 140 -13.57 -10.32 23.04
CA ALA A 140 -15.03 -10.16 23.11
C ALA A 140 -15.76 -11.45 23.52
N GLU A 141 -15.24 -12.60 23.10
CA GLU A 141 -15.79 -13.93 23.41
C GLU A 141 -15.23 -14.52 24.73
N GLY A 142 -14.36 -13.79 25.45
CA GLY A 142 -13.74 -14.27 26.70
C GLY A 142 -12.74 -15.42 26.53
N ARG A 143 -12.30 -15.72 25.30
CA ARG A 143 -11.32 -16.78 25.01
C ARG A 143 -9.88 -16.38 25.32
N VAL A 144 -9.61 -15.07 25.38
CA VAL A 144 -8.27 -14.51 25.59
C VAL A 144 -8.38 -13.44 26.67
N THR A 145 -7.62 -13.59 27.76
CA THR A 145 -7.60 -12.65 28.87
C THR A 145 -6.59 -11.53 28.68
#